data_AF-A0A5C9EMB8-F1
#
_entry.id   AF-A0A5C9EMB8-F1
#
_cell.length_a   1.000
_cell.length_b   1.000
_cell.length_c   1.000
_cell.angle_alpha   90.00
_cell.angle_beta   90.00
_cell.angle_gamma   90.00
#
_symmetry.space_group_name_H-M   'P 1'
#
loop_
_entity.id
_entity.type
_entity.pdbx_description
1 polymer ?
#
loop_
_entity_poly.entity_id
_entity_poly.type
_entity_poly.pdbx_seq_one_letter_code
_entity_poly.pdbx_strand_id
1 'polypeptide(L)'
;MLKPTQNYQLLKAQTSQQLLKVVDTNWKSFFKAVKEYKKDRSKFNGRPQPPHYKKECDNLVIFTNQNSKIKDTSIILTMSKLFKETYPEFKDPIKLSIPKYNKKNFEEYQQKRILPRRQFYEIEIVYKKEITHADVNQDSYLSIDFGVNNLITTV
;
A
#
# COMPACT_ATOMS: atom_id res chain seq x y z
N MET A 1 -1.58 10.11 -13.20
CA MET A 1 -1.50 11.46 -12.60
C MET A 1 -2.88 11.78 -12.05
N LEU A 2 -3.02 12.45 -10.91
CA LEU A 2 -4.36 12.79 -10.41
C LEU A 2 -4.86 14.00 -11.22
N LYS A 3 -6.02 13.87 -11.88
CA LYS A 3 -6.72 15.07 -12.36
C LYS A 3 -7.08 15.91 -11.13
N PRO A 4 -6.98 17.26 -11.17
CA PRO A 4 -7.50 18.12 -10.11
C PRO A 4 -9.01 17.95 -10.08
N THR A 5 -9.44 16.96 -9.31
CA THR A 5 -10.83 16.57 -9.12
C THR A 5 -11.28 17.11 -7.78
N GLN A 6 -12.56 17.42 -7.67
CA GLN A 6 -13.18 17.84 -6.41
C GLN A 6 -12.80 16.88 -5.27
N ASN A 7 -12.85 15.57 -5.52
CA ASN A 7 -12.46 14.53 -4.56
C ASN A 7 -11.02 14.68 -4.05
N TYR A 8 -10.07 15.04 -4.92
CA TYR A 8 -8.68 15.23 -4.51
C TYR A 8 -8.50 16.44 -3.57
N GLN A 9 -9.28 17.50 -3.76
CA GLN A 9 -9.25 18.69 -2.89
C GLN A 9 -9.87 18.42 -1.51
N LEU A 10 -10.83 17.48 -1.44
CA LEU A 10 -11.44 17.06 -0.18
C LEU A 10 -10.51 16.19 0.66
N LEU A 11 -9.48 15.58 0.07
CA LEU A 11 -8.51 14.79 0.83
C LEU A 11 -7.70 15.67 1.77
N LYS A 12 -7.35 15.11 2.93
CA LYS A 12 -6.37 15.76 3.82
C LYS A 12 -5.00 15.74 3.14
N ALA A 13 -4.22 16.82 3.30
CA ALA A 13 -2.93 17.00 2.62
C ALA A 13 -1.99 15.78 2.71
N GLN A 14 -1.91 15.14 3.87
CA GLN A 14 -1.11 13.93 4.07
C GLN A 14 -1.55 12.78 3.14
N THR A 15 -2.84 12.55 2.99
CA THR A 15 -3.38 11.51 2.10
C THR A 15 -3.09 11.84 0.64
N SER A 16 -3.29 13.10 0.25
CA SER A 16 -2.95 13.58 -1.11
C SER A 16 -1.47 13.37 -1.43
N GLN A 17 -0.57 13.70 -0.50
CA GLN A 17 0.87 13.47 -0.65
C GLN A 17 1.22 11.99 -0.81
N GLN A 18 0.55 11.07 -0.08
CA GLN A 18 0.79 9.64 -0.24
C GLN A 18 0.37 9.15 -1.63
N LEU A 19 -0.74 9.66 -2.19
CA LEU A 19 -1.13 9.32 -3.56
C LEU A 19 -0.11 9.80 -4.58
N LEU A 20 0.43 11.02 -4.41
CA LEU A 20 1.50 11.53 -5.27
C LEU A 20 2.76 10.67 -5.17
N LYS A 21 3.13 10.19 -3.96
CA LYS A 21 4.25 9.26 -3.77
C LYS A 21 4.06 7.92 -4.49
N VAL A 22 2.84 7.39 -4.50
CA VAL A 22 2.52 6.17 -5.28
C VAL A 22 2.71 6.42 -6.77
N VAL A 23 2.19 7.55 -7.28
CA VAL A 23 2.36 7.92 -8.70
C VAL A 23 3.83 8.07 -9.06
N ASP A 24 4.61 8.79 -8.26
CA ASP A 24 6.06 8.97 -8.44
C ASP A 24 6.80 7.62 -8.44
N THR A 25 6.48 6.74 -7.49
CA THR A 25 7.09 5.40 -7.40
C THR A 25 6.78 4.54 -8.63
N ASN A 26 5.54 4.60 -9.14
CA ASN A 26 5.15 3.89 -10.35
C ASN A 26 5.92 4.37 -11.58
N TRP A 27 6.11 5.68 -11.73
CA TRP A 27 6.90 6.25 -12.82
C TRP A 27 8.38 5.89 -12.73
N LYS A 28 8.98 6.00 -11.53
CA LYS A 28 10.37 5.56 -11.29
C LYS A 28 10.57 4.09 -11.66
N SER A 29 9.62 3.24 -11.26
CA SER A 29 9.63 1.81 -11.58
C SER A 29 9.52 1.55 -13.08
N PHE A 30 8.63 2.27 -13.78
CA PHE A 30 8.51 2.18 -15.23
C PHE A 30 9.82 2.56 -15.94
N PHE A 31 10.44 3.69 -15.59
CA PHE A 31 11.70 4.09 -16.22
C PHE A 31 12.83 3.11 -15.93
N LYS A 32 12.89 2.53 -14.72
CA LYS A 32 13.83 1.46 -14.39
C LYS A 32 13.60 0.23 -15.27
N ALA A 33 12.36 -0.20 -15.44
CA ALA A 33 12.00 -1.32 -16.30
C ALA A 33 12.37 -1.06 -17.77
N VAL A 34 12.12 0.14 -18.30
CA VAL A 34 12.51 0.51 -19.67
C VAL A 34 14.03 0.45 -19.86
N LYS A 35 14.82 0.92 -18.89
CA LYS A 35 16.28 0.84 -18.95
C LYS A 35 16.76 -0.61 -18.98
N GLU A 36 16.20 -1.48 -18.15
CA GLU A 36 16.59 -2.88 -18.09
C GLU A 36 16.15 -3.65 -19.34
N TYR A 37 14.95 -3.40 -19.85
CA TYR A 37 14.46 -3.97 -21.11
C TYR A 37 15.35 -3.62 -22.31
N LYS A 38 15.96 -2.43 -22.33
CA LYS A 38 16.91 -2.03 -23.38
C LYS A 38 18.23 -2.81 -23.29
N LYS A 39 18.65 -3.21 -22.09
CA LYS A 39 19.87 -4.01 -21.88
C LYS A 39 19.64 -5.47 -22.23
N ASP A 40 18.52 -6.03 -21.77
CA ASP A 40 18.17 -7.42 -22.00
C ASP A 40 16.65 -7.56 -22.13
N ARG A 41 16.21 -7.89 -23.35
CA ARG A 41 14.79 -8.07 -23.66
C ARG A 41 14.25 -9.39 -23.12
N SER A 42 15.09 -10.41 -22.94
CA SER A 42 14.66 -11.75 -22.51
C SER A 42 14.12 -11.78 -21.07
N LYS A 43 14.50 -10.78 -20.26
CA LYS A 43 14.00 -10.60 -18.88
C LYS A 43 12.52 -10.19 -18.79
N PHE A 44 11.87 -9.89 -19.92
CA PHE A 44 10.50 -9.37 -19.94
C PHE A 44 9.66 -10.09 -20.99
N ASN A 45 8.39 -10.36 -20.66
CA ASN A 45 7.41 -10.92 -21.60
C ASN A 45 6.95 -9.92 -22.67
N GLY A 46 7.48 -8.70 -22.66
CA GLY A 46 7.13 -7.63 -23.59
C GLY A 46 7.73 -6.29 -23.16
N ARG A 47 7.58 -5.29 -24.03
CA ARG A 47 8.06 -3.93 -23.73
C ARG A 47 7.31 -3.35 -22.53
N PRO A 48 8.01 -2.83 -21.50
CA PRO A 48 7.37 -2.13 -20.39
C PRO A 48 6.48 -0.99 -20.89
N GLN A 49 5.27 -0.91 -20.34
CA GLN A 49 4.28 0.11 -20.71
C GLN A 49 4.19 1.18 -19.62
N PRO A 50 3.95 2.46 -20.00
CA PRO A 50 3.83 3.54 -19.03
C PRO A 50 2.62 3.32 -18.11
N PRO A 51 2.67 3.81 -16.86
CA PRO A 51 1.51 3.77 -15.98
C PRO A 51 0.33 4.54 -16.57
N HIS A 52 -0.84 3.91 -16.61
CA HIS A 52 -2.06 4.53 -17.11
C HIS A 52 -2.89 5.14 -15.97
N TYR A 53 -3.79 6.05 -16.33
CA TYR A 53 -4.78 6.59 -15.43
C TYR A 53 -5.91 5.58 -15.24
N LYS A 54 -6.39 5.43 -14.01
CA LYS A 54 -7.58 4.65 -13.72
C LYS A 54 -8.80 5.42 -14.26
N LYS A 55 -9.60 4.80 -15.13
CA LYS A 55 -10.87 5.37 -15.63
C LYS A 55 -11.99 4.92 -14.69
N GLU A 56 -12.79 5.88 -14.21
CA GLU A 56 -14.09 5.69 -13.54
C GLU A 56 -14.17 4.51 -12.55
N CYS A 57 -13.19 4.42 -11.66
CA CYS A 57 -13.19 3.47 -10.56
C CYS A 57 -12.64 4.15 -9.32
N ASP A 58 -13.07 3.68 -8.16
CA ASP A 58 -12.53 4.11 -6.88
C ASP A 58 -11.01 3.95 -6.85
N ASN A 59 -10.37 4.87 -6.12
CA ASN A 59 -8.92 4.90 -5.99
C ASN A 59 -8.48 4.33 -4.65
N LEU A 60 -7.25 3.83 -4.61
CA LEU A 60 -6.54 3.59 -3.35
C LEU A 60 -6.55 4.87 -2.52
N VAL A 61 -6.86 4.79 -1.24
CA VAL A 61 -6.72 5.90 -0.29
C VAL A 61 -5.77 5.49 0.83
N ILE A 62 -4.80 6.33 1.13
CA ILE A 62 -3.75 6.04 2.14
C ILE A 62 -3.84 7.03 3.28
N PHE A 63 -4.01 6.52 4.50
CA PHE A 63 -3.91 7.26 5.74
C PHE A 63 -2.58 6.93 6.42
N THR A 64 -2.01 7.91 7.09
CA THR A 64 -0.78 7.79 7.88
C THR A 64 -1.10 7.90 9.36
N ASN A 65 -0.09 7.76 10.21
CA ASN A 65 -0.20 8.00 11.64
C ASN A 65 -0.61 9.44 12.03
N GLN A 66 -0.47 10.41 11.11
CA GLN A 66 -0.87 11.81 11.35
C GLN A 66 -2.36 12.07 11.15
N ASN A 67 -3.06 11.22 10.39
CA ASN A 67 -4.48 11.41 10.09
C ASN A 67 -5.33 10.16 10.30
N SER A 68 -4.79 9.20 11.04
CA SER A 68 -5.55 8.06 11.55
C SER A 68 -5.01 7.64 12.90
N LYS A 69 -5.78 6.81 13.62
CA LYS A 69 -5.36 6.13 14.86
C LYS A 69 -5.95 4.72 14.89
N ILE A 70 -5.36 3.83 15.66
CA ILE A 70 -6.01 2.59 16.08
C ILE A 70 -6.19 2.74 17.59
N LYS A 71 -7.43 2.56 18.06
CA LYS A 71 -7.76 2.62 19.48
C LYS A 71 -8.72 1.49 19.77
N ASP A 72 -8.41 0.68 20.78
CA ASP A 72 -9.17 -0.51 21.15
C ASP A 72 -9.33 -1.45 19.94
N THR A 73 -10.57 -1.68 19.50
CA THR A 73 -10.94 -2.48 18.32
C THR A 73 -11.40 -1.61 17.15
N SER A 74 -10.91 -0.37 17.05
CA SER A 74 -11.36 0.58 16.05
C SER A 74 -10.21 1.30 15.33
N ILE A 75 -10.31 1.35 14.01
CA ILE A 75 -9.56 2.30 13.19
C ILE A 75 -10.33 3.62 13.17
N ILE A 76 -9.64 4.70 13.50
CA ILE A 76 -10.18 6.06 13.49
C ILE A 76 -9.52 6.81 12.33
N LEU A 77 -10.30 7.36 11.41
CA LEU A 77 -9.83 8.12 10.25
C LEU A 77 -10.29 9.58 10.34
N THR A 78 -9.36 10.51 10.20
CA THR A 78 -9.65 11.95 10.28
C THR A 78 -9.65 12.58 8.90
N MET A 79 -10.79 13.17 8.53
CA MET A 79 -10.96 13.86 7.26
C MET A 79 -10.47 15.32 7.29
N SER A 80 -10.33 15.94 6.12
CA SER A 80 -9.99 17.36 6.00
C SER A 80 -11.12 18.25 6.53
N LYS A 81 -10.82 19.52 6.81
CA LYS A 81 -11.84 20.51 7.20
C LYS A 81 -12.89 20.67 6.10
N LEU A 82 -12.43 20.84 4.85
CA LEU A 82 -13.30 21.01 3.69
C LEU A 82 -14.23 19.80 3.47
N PHE A 83 -13.74 18.58 3.68
CA PHE A 83 -14.57 17.37 3.62
C PHE A 83 -15.71 17.42 4.63
N LYS A 84 -15.43 17.82 5.87
CA LYS A 84 -16.43 17.91 6.94
C LYS A 84 -17.45 19.02 6.71
N GLU A 85 -17.04 20.11 6.06
CA GLU A 85 -17.94 21.20 5.66
C GLU A 85 -18.83 20.77 4.49
N THR A 86 -18.28 20.00 3.56
CA THR A 86 -19.02 19.46 2.40
C THR A 86 -19.99 18.35 2.79
N TYR A 87 -19.60 17.51 3.76
CA TYR A 87 -20.40 16.41 4.29
C TYR A 87 -20.55 16.50 5.81
N PRO A 88 -21.47 17.34 6.31
CA PRO A 88 -21.68 17.57 7.74
C PRO A 88 -22.03 16.30 8.54
N GLU A 89 -22.62 15.30 7.90
CA GLU A 89 -22.91 13.98 8.48
C GLU A 89 -21.63 13.21 8.87
N PHE A 90 -20.49 13.57 8.28
CA PHE A 90 -19.16 13.04 8.61
C PHE A 90 -18.29 14.05 9.37
N LYS A 91 -18.91 14.94 10.17
CA LYS A 91 -18.20 15.90 11.03
C LYS A 91 -17.25 15.20 12.01
N ASP A 92 -17.68 14.06 12.53
CA ASP A 92 -16.89 13.22 13.42
C ASP A 92 -15.94 12.29 12.64
N PRO A 93 -14.80 11.88 13.25
CA PRO A 93 -13.91 10.92 12.62
C PRO A 93 -14.63 9.61 12.27
N ILE A 94 -14.35 9.08 11.08
CA ILE A 94 -14.89 7.79 10.64
C ILE A 94 -14.26 6.70 11.51
N LYS A 95 -15.10 5.87 12.14
CA LYS A 95 -14.69 4.74 12.97
C LYS A 95 -15.03 3.44 12.27
N LEU A 96 -14.04 2.58 12.07
CA LEU A 96 -14.20 1.26 11.46
C LEU A 96 -13.82 0.21 12.48
N SER A 97 -14.75 -0.69 12.80
CA SER A 97 -14.47 -1.79 13.73
C SER A 97 -13.54 -2.81 13.08
N ILE A 98 -12.56 -3.28 13.85
CA ILE A 98 -11.64 -4.34 13.45
C ILE A 98 -11.63 -5.43 14.52
N PRO A 99 -11.43 -6.71 14.15
CA PRO A 99 -11.33 -7.79 15.10
C PRO A 99 -10.18 -7.56 16.08
N LYS A 100 -10.36 -7.97 17.33
CA LYS A 100 -9.31 -7.89 18.34
C LYS A 100 -8.13 -8.76 17.90
N TYR A 101 -6.94 -8.17 17.81
CA TYR A 101 -5.76 -8.87 17.32
C TYR A 101 -4.59 -8.65 18.29
N ASN A 102 -4.46 -9.54 19.27
CA ASN A 102 -3.51 -9.40 20.38
C ASN A 102 -2.06 -9.74 20.00
N LYS A 103 -1.82 -10.31 18.81
CA LYS A 103 -0.49 -10.81 18.39
C LYS A 103 0.36 -9.77 17.65
N LYS A 104 -0.14 -8.54 17.45
CA LYS A 104 0.61 -7.47 16.77
C LYS A 104 0.46 -6.17 17.54
N ASN A 105 1.58 -5.50 17.78
CA ASN A 105 1.53 -4.10 18.19
C ASN A 105 1.20 -3.25 16.96
N PHE A 106 0.02 -2.62 16.96
CA PHE A 106 -0.36 -1.68 15.90
C PHE A 106 0.04 -0.24 16.19
N GLU A 107 0.74 0.05 17.28
CA GLU A 107 1.24 1.41 17.58
C GLU A 107 2.26 1.87 16.53
N GLU A 108 3.04 0.94 15.96
CA GLU A 108 4.09 1.22 14.96
C GLU A 108 3.63 1.10 13.51
N TYR A 109 2.32 1.16 13.27
CA TYR A 109 1.81 1.19 11.92
C TYR A 109 2.31 2.43 11.16
N GLN A 110 2.60 2.23 9.88
CA GLN A 110 3.06 3.24 8.96
C GLN A 110 1.90 3.80 8.14
N GLN A 111 1.03 2.91 7.66
CA GLN A 111 -0.07 3.28 6.76
C GLN A 111 -1.31 2.43 7.03
N LYS A 112 -2.48 3.01 6.77
CA LYS A 112 -3.72 2.28 6.52
C LYS A 112 -4.16 2.54 5.10
N ARG A 113 -4.40 1.50 4.33
CA ARG A 113 -4.74 1.59 2.92
C ARG A 113 -6.15 1.08 2.74
N ILE A 114 -7.00 1.88 2.13
CA ILE A 114 -8.35 1.49 1.72
C ILE A 114 -8.28 1.18 0.23
N LEU A 115 -8.45 -0.10 -0.10
CA LEU A 115 -8.39 -0.62 -1.46
C LEU A 115 -9.81 -0.96 -1.92
N PRO A 116 -10.30 -0.33 -2.99
CA PRO A 116 -11.57 -0.72 -3.58
C PRO A 116 -11.44 -2.08 -4.27
N ARG A 117 -12.32 -3.01 -3.90
CA ARG A 117 -12.60 -4.26 -4.62
C ARG A 117 -13.99 -4.14 -5.26
N ARG A 118 -14.37 -5.13 -6.09
CA ARG A 118 -15.63 -5.06 -6.85
C ARG A 118 -16.88 -4.93 -5.99
N GLN A 119 -16.90 -5.55 -4.81
CA GLN A 119 -18.09 -5.60 -3.94
C GLN A 119 -17.83 -5.11 -2.50
N PHE A 120 -16.58 -4.77 -2.18
CA PHE A 120 -16.18 -4.40 -0.82
C PHE A 120 -14.91 -3.54 -0.85
N TYR A 121 -14.55 -2.98 0.29
CA TYR A 121 -13.26 -2.33 0.50
C TYR A 121 -12.39 -3.20 1.40
N GLU A 122 -11.13 -3.35 1.01
CA GLU A 122 -10.11 -4.02 1.80
C GLU A 122 -9.30 -2.97 2.56
N ILE A 123 -9.11 -3.20 3.85
CA ILE A 123 -8.34 -2.30 4.71
C ILE A 123 -7.04 -3.00 5.09
N GLU A 124 -5.93 -2.54 4.52
CA GLU A 124 -4.61 -3.02 4.88
C GLU A 124 -4.00 -2.14 5.97
N ILE A 125 -3.42 -2.75 7.00
CA ILE A 125 -2.59 -2.07 8.00
C ILE A 125 -1.14 -2.43 7.71
N VAL A 126 -0.35 -1.45 7.28
CA VAL A 126 1.09 -1.60 7.02
C VAL A 126 1.84 -1.14 8.25
N TYR A 127 2.73 -1.96 8.77
CA TYR A 127 3.53 -1.69 9.97
C TYR A 127 4.97 -2.13 9.78
N LYS A 128 5.89 -1.55 10.55
CA LYS A 128 7.28 -2.02 10.59
C LYS A 128 7.35 -3.31 11.40
N LYS A 129 8.12 -4.26 10.91
CA LYS A 129 8.42 -5.49 11.62
C LYS A 129 9.94 -5.60 11.67
N GLU A 130 10.49 -5.69 12.87
CA GLU A 130 11.89 -6.06 13.02
C GLU A 130 12.07 -7.50 12.57
N ILE A 131 13.04 -7.72 11.68
CA ILE A 131 13.41 -9.04 11.21
C ILE A 131 14.58 -9.48 12.06
N THR A 132 14.35 -10.43 12.95
CA THR A 132 15.42 -11.15 13.61
C THR A 132 16.00 -12.16 12.63
N HIS A 133 17.26 -11.95 12.26
CA HIS A 133 18.01 -12.95 11.52
C HIS A 133 18.32 -14.11 12.47
N ALA A 134 18.11 -15.33 11.99
CA ALA A 134 18.60 -16.50 12.70
C ALA A 134 20.13 -16.47 12.73
N ASP A 135 20.72 -16.93 13.82
CA ASP A 135 22.15 -17.16 13.90
C ASP A 135 22.48 -18.38 13.01
N VAL A 136 23.00 -18.11 11.82
CA VAL A 136 23.32 -19.11 10.80
C VAL A 136 24.82 -19.11 10.56
N ASN A 137 25.38 -20.30 10.38
CA ASN A 137 26.78 -20.46 9.99
C ASN A 137 26.98 -19.89 8.57
N GLN A 138 27.82 -18.85 8.45
CA GLN A 138 28.11 -18.17 7.18
C GLN A 138 28.90 -19.04 6.19
N ASP A 139 29.56 -20.10 6.67
CA ASP A 139 30.29 -21.06 5.83
C ASP A 139 29.40 -22.17 5.29
N SER A 140 28.15 -22.25 5.76
CA SER A 140 27.16 -23.23 5.30
C SER A 140 26.32 -22.67 4.17
N TYR A 141 26.12 -23.47 3.13
CA TYR A 141 25.30 -23.11 1.97
C TYR A 141 24.00 -23.89 2.01
N LEU A 142 22.89 -23.21 1.76
CA LEU A 142 21.58 -23.83 1.54
C LEU A 142 21.19 -23.61 0.08
N SER A 143 21.05 -24.70 -0.66
CA SER A 143 20.55 -24.68 -2.03
C SER A 143 19.06 -24.96 -2.04
N ILE A 144 18.31 -24.20 -2.83
CA ILE A 144 16.88 -24.37 -3.02
C ILE A 144 16.63 -24.71 -4.49
N ASP A 145 16.10 -25.89 -4.76
CA ASP A 145 15.75 -26.35 -6.10
C ASP A 145 14.23 -26.51 -6.25
N PHE A 146 13.66 -25.99 -7.33
CA PHE A 146 12.23 -26.10 -7.62
C PHE A 146 12.00 -27.30 -8.55
N GLY A 147 11.24 -28.30 -8.09
CA GLY A 147 10.95 -29.51 -8.86
C GLY A 147 9.52 -29.56 -9.40
N VAL A 148 9.30 -30.45 -10.38
CA VAL A 148 7.97 -30.71 -10.96
C VAL A 148 7.10 -31.54 -10.00
N ASN A 149 7.71 -32.54 -9.36
CA ASN A 149 7.02 -33.43 -8.42
C ASN A 149 7.05 -32.92 -6.98
N ASN A 150 8.10 -32.15 -6.62
CA ASN A 150 8.26 -31.50 -5.33
C ASN A 150 8.45 -30.01 -5.57
N LEU A 151 7.54 -29.17 -5.05
CA LEU A 151 7.59 -27.72 -5.26
C LEU A 151 8.95 -27.13 -4.89
N ILE A 152 9.54 -27.59 -3.79
CA ILE A 152 10.85 -27.15 -3.29
C ILE A 152 11.62 -28.35 -2.72
N THR A 153 12.89 -28.48 -3.08
CA THR A 153 13.89 -29.33 -2.43
C THR A 153 14.97 -28.43 -1.85
N THR A 154 15.39 -28.69 -0.60
CA THR A 154 16.47 -27.96 0.08
C THR A 154 17.63 -28.91 0.37
N VAL A 155 18.85 -28.52 0.00
CA VAL A 155 20.10 -29.29 0.23
C VAL A 155 21.15 -28.41 0.86
#